data_AF-A0A7V3RN33-F1
#
_entry.id   AF-A0A7V3RN33-F1
#
_cell.length_a   1.000
_cell.length_b   1.000
_cell.length_c   1.000
_cell.angle_alpha   90.00
_cell.angle_beta   90.00
_cell.angle_gamma   90.00
#
_symmetry.space_group_name_H-M   'P 1'
#
loop_
_entity.id
_entity.type
_entity.pdbx_description
1 polymer ?
#
loop_
_entity_poly.entity_id
_entity_poly.type
_entity_poly.pdbx_seq_one_letter_code
_entity_poly.pdbx_strand_id
1 'polypeptide(L)'
;AILSVYKGIALDASGQYESALSEFQKAAKNWPEYREPPIRMAVTYVRLGKYDEAIEAGNRAVLKLGSKSPVVWVALLEAFARKGDTKQAAAAMANLAGNDKDLAKRIGSKPGDWRNAVDKLTRKDLEFGLESELAYRPERTEPPKKKQSGD
;
A
#
# COMPACT_ATOMS: atom_id res chain seq x y z
N ALA A 1 -0.66 6.65 15.25
CA ALA A 1 -0.46 5.74 14.09
C ALA A 1 0.33 6.37 12.93
N ILE A 2 0.49 7.71 12.85
CA ILE A 2 1.39 8.39 11.92
C ILE A 2 2.83 7.92 12.19
N LEU A 3 3.21 7.87 13.47
CA LEU A 3 4.50 7.32 13.92
C LEU A 3 4.71 5.86 13.49
N SER A 4 3.66 5.03 13.51
CA SER A 4 3.75 3.64 13.04
C SER A 4 3.95 3.57 11.53
N VAL A 5 3.32 4.46 10.75
CA VAL A 5 3.60 4.56 9.31
C VAL A 5 5.04 4.99 9.07
N TYR A 6 5.52 6.09 9.68
CA TYR A 6 6.91 6.54 9.52
C TYR A 6 7.93 5.49 9.93
N LYS A 7 7.71 4.82 11.06
CA LYS A 7 8.57 3.73 11.51
C LYS A 7 8.53 2.56 10.52
N GLY A 8 7.35 2.19 10.03
CA GLY A 8 7.20 1.17 9.00
C GLY A 8 7.94 1.52 7.71
N ILE A 9 7.88 2.78 7.26
CA ILE A 9 8.62 3.28 6.09
C ILE A 9 10.13 3.13 6.30
N ALA A 10 10.64 3.57 7.45
CA ALA A 10 12.06 3.45 7.77
C ALA A 10 12.52 1.98 7.81
N LEU A 11 11.72 1.09 8.40
CA LEU A 11 12.00 -0.34 8.44
C LEU A 11 11.99 -0.96 7.03
N ASP A 12 10.99 -0.63 6.22
CA ASP A 12 10.85 -1.11 4.84
C ASP A 12 12.02 -0.66 3.96
N ALA A 13 12.44 0.61 4.08
CA ALA A 13 13.62 1.14 3.41
C ALA A 13 14.94 0.49 3.88
N SER A 14 14.96 -0.06 5.10
CA SER A 14 16.10 -0.79 5.66
C SER A 14 16.06 -2.29 5.33
N GLY A 15 15.11 -2.76 4.52
CA GLY A 15 14.94 -4.18 4.20
C GLY A 15 14.31 -5.03 5.31
N GLN A 16 13.87 -4.41 6.41
CA GLN A 16 13.24 -5.10 7.55
C GLN A 16 11.73 -5.24 7.32
N TYR A 17 11.37 -6.01 6.30
CA TYR A 17 10.01 -6.06 5.77
C TYR A 17 8.97 -6.60 6.76
N GLU A 18 9.27 -7.63 7.54
CA GLU A 18 8.34 -8.18 8.55
C GLU A 18 8.05 -7.17 9.66
N SER A 19 9.10 -6.47 10.12
CA SER A 19 8.96 -5.40 11.11
C SER A 19 8.16 -4.23 10.54
N ALA A 20 8.39 -3.87 9.27
CA ALA A 20 7.62 -2.85 8.58
C ALA A 20 6.13 -3.20 8.50
N LEU A 21 5.81 -4.44 8.11
CA LEU A 21 4.44 -4.94 8.09
C LEU A 21 3.77 -4.86 9.45
N SER A 22 4.49 -5.21 10.53
CA SER A 22 3.94 -5.08 11.89
C SER A 22 3.50 -3.64 12.18
N GLU A 23 4.31 -2.66 11.81
CA GLU A 23 3.99 -1.25 12.03
C GLU A 23 2.86 -0.76 11.11
N PHE A 24 2.83 -1.17 9.85
CA PHE A 24 1.73 -0.84 8.94
C PHE A 24 0.40 -1.49 9.37
N GLN A 25 0.41 -2.72 9.87
CA GLN A 25 -0.77 -3.39 10.41
C GLN A 25 -1.29 -2.68 11.66
N LYS A 26 -0.41 -2.24 12.56
CA LYS A 26 -0.79 -1.40 13.70
C LYS A 26 -1.44 -0.10 13.22
N ALA A 27 -0.87 0.56 12.21
CA ALA A 27 -1.45 1.78 11.64
C ALA A 27 -2.83 1.52 11.03
N ALA A 28 -2.98 0.47 10.23
CA ALA A 28 -4.24 0.09 9.58
C ALA A 28 -5.33 -0.35 10.56
N LYS A 29 -4.95 -0.90 11.73
CA LYS A 29 -5.86 -1.26 12.81
C LYS A 29 -6.36 -0.03 13.57
N ASN A 30 -5.45 0.89 13.88
CA ASN A 30 -5.79 2.09 14.63
C ASN A 30 -6.58 3.09 13.78
N TRP A 31 -6.30 3.16 12.47
CA TRP A 31 -7.01 4.01 11.51
C TRP A 31 -7.43 3.21 10.28
N PRO A 32 -8.59 2.55 10.34
CA PRO A 32 -9.06 1.67 9.26
C PRO A 32 -9.28 2.36 7.91
N GLU A 33 -9.55 3.67 7.93
CA GLU A 33 -9.82 4.50 6.74
C GLU A 33 -8.55 5.11 6.13
N TYR A 34 -7.41 4.99 6.82
CA TYR A 34 -6.16 5.52 6.31
C TYR A 34 -5.64 4.65 5.17
N ARG A 35 -5.48 5.27 4.00
CA ARG A 35 -5.23 4.55 2.73
C ARG A 35 -3.79 4.12 2.55
N GLU A 36 -2.84 4.82 3.19
CA GLU A 36 -1.42 4.57 3.00
C GLU A 36 -0.92 3.24 3.57
N PRO A 37 -1.28 2.83 4.80
CA PRO A 37 -0.85 1.54 5.33
C PRO A 37 -1.13 0.34 4.42
N PRO A 38 -2.35 0.11 3.88
CA PRO A 38 -2.58 -1.01 2.99
C PRO A 38 -1.82 -0.91 1.66
N ILE A 39 -1.52 0.29 1.15
CA ILE A 39 -0.68 0.46 -0.05
C ILE A 39 0.76 0.02 0.26
N ARG A 40 1.32 0.46 1.39
CA ARG A 40 2.67 0.08 1.82
C ARG A 40 2.76 -1.41 2.13
N MET A 41 1.75 -1.97 2.79
CA MET A 41 1.65 -3.41 3.01
C MET A 41 1.68 -4.19 1.69
N ALA A 42 0.94 -3.77 0.66
CA ALA A 42 0.95 -4.44 -0.64
C ALA A 42 2.36 -4.51 -1.25
N VAL A 43 3.09 -3.39 -1.23
CA VAL A 43 4.49 -3.33 -1.70
C VAL A 43 5.40 -4.24 -0.87
N THR A 44 5.33 -4.14 0.45
CA THR A 44 6.19 -4.92 1.36
C THR A 44 5.88 -6.43 1.27
N TYR A 45 4.63 -6.83 1.07
CA TYR A 45 4.25 -8.21 0.83
C TYR A 45 4.82 -8.76 -0.49
N VAL A 46 4.83 -7.96 -1.58
CA VAL A 46 5.50 -8.35 -2.83
C VAL A 46 6.99 -8.60 -2.60
N ARG A 47 7.68 -7.71 -1.86
CA ARG A 47 9.11 -7.87 -1.53
C ARG A 47 9.41 -9.13 -0.71
N LEU A 48 8.44 -9.59 0.07
CA LEU A 48 8.50 -10.85 0.82
C LEU A 48 8.07 -12.08 0.03
N GLY A 49 7.65 -11.93 -1.24
CA GLY A 49 7.11 -13.03 -2.05
C GLY A 49 5.71 -13.50 -1.61
N LYS A 50 5.03 -12.75 -0.75
CA LYS A 50 3.70 -13.03 -0.20
C LYS A 50 2.61 -12.43 -1.09
N TYR A 51 2.44 -13.02 -2.27
CA TYR A 51 1.65 -12.41 -3.34
C TYR A 51 0.14 -12.39 -3.05
N ASP A 52 -0.39 -13.36 -2.31
CA ASP A 52 -1.81 -13.38 -1.94
C ASP A 52 -2.14 -12.24 -0.96
N GLU A 53 -1.32 -12.06 0.07
CA GLU A 53 -1.47 -10.97 1.02
C GLU A 53 -1.25 -9.60 0.36
N ALA A 54 -0.36 -9.52 -0.63
CA ALA A 54 -0.18 -8.31 -1.44
C ALA A 54 -1.46 -7.95 -2.21
N ILE A 55 -2.13 -8.94 -2.81
CA ILE A 55 -3.38 -8.76 -3.54
C ILE A 55 -4.50 -8.33 -2.59
N GLU A 56 -4.62 -8.95 -1.42
CA GLU A 56 -5.61 -8.55 -0.41
C GLU A 56 -5.41 -7.11 0.05
N ALA A 57 -4.18 -6.74 0.40
CA ALA A 57 -3.85 -5.39 0.86
C ALA A 57 -4.09 -4.34 -0.24
N GLY A 58 -3.67 -4.63 -1.48
CA GLY A 58 -3.88 -3.76 -2.63
C GLY A 58 -5.36 -3.58 -2.95
N ASN A 59 -6.13 -4.67 -2.96
CA ASN A 59 -7.59 -4.63 -3.17
C ASN A 59 -8.31 -3.86 -2.07
N ARG A 60 -7.90 -3.98 -0.81
CA ARG A 60 -8.43 -3.13 0.27
C ARG A 60 -8.15 -1.66 -0.01
N ALA A 61 -6.94 -1.31 -0.40
CA ALA A 61 -6.58 0.08 -0.70
C ALA A 61 -7.41 0.67 -1.85
N VAL A 62 -7.63 -0.07 -2.95
CA VAL A 62 -8.38 0.46 -4.11
C VAL A 62 -9.91 0.33 -3.94
N LEU A 63 -10.42 -0.85 -3.58
CA LEU A 63 -11.86 -1.12 -3.60
C LEU A 63 -12.59 -0.64 -2.36
N LYS A 64 -11.94 -0.69 -1.19
CA LYS A 64 -12.57 -0.30 0.08
C LYS A 64 -12.25 1.14 0.45
N LEU A 65 -11.01 1.57 0.20
CA LEU A 65 -10.55 2.90 0.61
C LEU A 65 -10.49 3.90 -0.55
N GLY A 66 -10.70 3.48 -1.80
CA GLY A 66 -10.70 4.39 -2.95
C GLY A 66 -9.34 5.04 -3.20
N SER A 67 -8.23 4.33 -2.93
CA SER A 67 -6.89 4.82 -3.25
C SER A 67 -6.73 5.04 -4.76
N LYS A 68 -6.15 6.19 -5.11
CA LYS A 68 -5.73 6.54 -6.47
C LYS A 68 -4.21 6.49 -6.65
N SER A 69 -3.47 6.02 -5.64
CA SER A 69 -2.01 5.96 -5.72
C SER A 69 -1.60 4.96 -6.80
N PRO A 70 -0.79 5.35 -7.81
CA PRO A 70 -0.35 4.43 -8.86
C PRO A 70 0.50 3.27 -8.30
N VAL A 71 1.16 3.46 -7.15
CA VAL A 71 1.98 2.44 -6.48
C VAL A 71 1.20 1.18 -6.15
N VAL A 72 -0.08 1.30 -5.78
CA VAL A 72 -0.89 0.11 -5.47
C VAL A 72 -1.07 -0.78 -6.70
N TRP A 73 -1.20 -0.17 -7.88
CA TRP A 73 -1.33 -0.89 -9.14
C TRP A 73 -0.01 -1.56 -9.53
N VAL A 74 1.14 -0.98 -9.19
CA VAL A 74 2.45 -1.62 -9.35
C VAL A 74 2.56 -2.89 -8.49
N ALA A 75 2.16 -2.81 -7.21
CA ALA A 75 2.18 -3.97 -6.33
C ALA A 75 1.22 -5.08 -6.81
N LEU A 76 -0.01 -4.72 -7.19
CA LEU A 76 -0.98 -5.67 -7.74
C LEU A 76 -0.49 -6.28 -9.06
N LEU A 77 0.07 -5.47 -9.95
CA LEU A 77 0.63 -5.90 -11.23
C LEU A 77 1.68 -7.00 -11.02
N GLU A 78 2.65 -6.77 -10.16
CA GLU A 78 3.69 -7.75 -9.88
C GLU A 78 3.14 -8.99 -9.19
N ALA A 79 2.28 -8.84 -8.19
CA ALA A 79 1.68 -9.96 -7.48
C ALA A 79 0.91 -10.89 -8.43
N PHE A 80 0.07 -10.34 -9.30
CA PHE A 80 -0.66 -11.12 -10.31
C PHE A 80 0.29 -11.76 -11.33
N ALA A 81 1.30 -11.03 -11.81
CA ALA A 81 2.29 -11.56 -12.76
C ALA A 81 3.13 -12.69 -12.16
N ARG A 82 3.45 -12.62 -10.86
CA ARG A 82 4.16 -13.67 -10.12
C ARG A 82 3.29 -14.89 -9.91
N LYS A 83 1.99 -14.71 -9.64
CA LYS A 83 1.00 -15.80 -9.59
C LYS A 83 0.66 -16.41 -10.96
N GLY A 84 1.07 -15.77 -12.06
CA GLY A 84 0.75 -16.21 -13.42
C GLY A 84 -0.64 -15.79 -13.89
N ASP A 85 -1.35 -14.95 -13.13
CA ASP A 85 -2.63 -14.37 -13.55
C ASP A 85 -2.38 -13.17 -14.48
N THR A 86 -2.07 -13.49 -15.74
CA THR A 86 -1.75 -12.49 -16.78
C THR A 86 -2.93 -11.58 -17.09
N LYS A 87 -4.17 -12.04 -16.88
CA LYS A 87 -5.38 -11.25 -17.10
C LYS A 87 -5.49 -10.14 -16.07
N GLN A 88 -5.38 -10.46 -14.78
CA GLN A 88 -5.42 -9.47 -13.71
C GLN A 88 -4.18 -8.55 -13.73
N ALA A 89 -3.01 -9.10 -14.09
CA ALA A 89 -1.81 -8.29 -14.29
C ALA A 89 -2.01 -7.24 -15.40
N ALA A 90 -2.55 -7.62 -16.56
CA ALA A 90 -2.85 -6.68 -17.64
C ALA A 90 -3.87 -5.60 -17.23
N ALA A 91 -4.88 -5.97 -16.43
CA ALA A 91 -5.84 -5.02 -15.88
C ALA A 91 -5.16 -4.03 -14.91
N ALA A 92 -4.26 -4.50 -14.04
CA ALA A 92 -3.48 -3.64 -13.15
C ALA A 92 -2.56 -2.69 -13.94
N MET A 93 -1.94 -3.17 -15.01
CA MET A 93 -1.12 -2.34 -15.90
C MET A 93 -1.94 -1.24 -16.60
N ALA A 94 -3.15 -1.55 -17.06
CA ALA A 94 -4.06 -0.57 -17.65
C ALA A 94 -4.47 0.50 -16.63
N ASN A 95 -4.79 0.10 -15.39
CA ASN A 95 -5.10 1.03 -14.31
C ASN A 95 -3.90 1.91 -13.96
N LEU A 96 -2.69 1.33 -13.88
CA LEU A 96 -1.46 2.08 -13.68
C LEU A 96 -1.27 3.14 -14.78
N ALA A 97 -1.35 2.74 -16.05
CA ALA A 97 -1.18 3.66 -17.18
C ALA A 97 -2.26 4.76 -17.23
N GLY A 98 -3.45 4.50 -16.69
CA GLY A 98 -4.50 5.52 -16.54
C GLY A 98 -4.19 6.57 -15.45
N ASN A 99 -3.46 6.19 -14.40
CA ASN A 99 -3.12 7.08 -13.28
C ASN A 99 -1.74 7.75 -13.44
N ASP A 100 -0.76 7.03 -13.99
CA ASP A 100 0.61 7.51 -14.20
C ASP A 100 1.25 6.82 -15.42
N LYS A 101 1.22 7.52 -16.57
CA LYS A 101 1.75 7.01 -17.84
C LYS A 101 3.27 6.88 -17.84
N ASP A 102 3.97 7.75 -17.14
CA ASP A 102 5.43 7.76 -17.11
C ASP A 102 5.95 6.60 -16.26
N LEU A 103 5.31 6.35 -15.12
CA LEU A 103 5.59 5.18 -14.29
C LEU A 103 5.28 3.88 -15.04
N ALA A 104 4.13 3.79 -15.73
CA ALA A 104 3.80 2.64 -16.57
C ALA A 104 4.86 2.39 -17.65
N LYS A 105 5.30 3.44 -18.35
CA LYS A 105 6.34 3.34 -19.37
C LYS A 105 7.66 2.84 -18.78
N ARG A 106 8.02 3.30 -17.59
CA ARG A 106 9.25 2.88 -16.89
C ARG A 106 9.19 1.42 -16.42
N ILE A 107 8.00 0.93 -16.06
CA ILE A 107 7.80 -0.49 -15.75
C ILE A 107 7.94 -1.35 -17.00
N GLY A 108 7.31 -0.96 -18.10
CA GLY A 108 7.33 -1.71 -19.35
C GLY A 108 6.01 -2.41 -19.65
N SER A 109 5.83 -2.75 -20.93
CA SER A 109 4.54 -3.22 -21.47
C SER A 109 4.45 -4.74 -21.62
N LYS A 110 5.53 -5.49 -21.38
CA LYS A 110 5.53 -6.94 -21.58
C LYS A 110 5.26 -7.68 -20.27
N PRO A 111 4.58 -8.83 -20.29
CA PRO A 111 4.34 -9.64 -19.09
C PRO A 111 5.61 -10.01 -18.30
N GLY A 112 6.75 -10.18 -18.98
CA GLY A 112 8.04 -10.42 -18.33
C GLY A 112 8.53 -9.24 -17.49
N ASP A 113 8.21 -8.00 -17.89
CA ASP A 113 8.61 -6.78 -17.20
C ASP A 113 7.85 -6.55 -15.89
N TRP A 114 6.69 -7.19 -15.74
CA TRP A 114 5.77 -7.00 -14.63
C TRP A 114 6.20 -7.77 -13.38
N ARG A 115 7.02 -8.81 -13.53
CA ARG A 115 7.46 -9.68 -12.43
C ARG A 115 8.50 -9.02 -11.50
N ASN A 116 8.99 -7.84 -11.84
CA ASN A 116 9.89 -7.01 -11.03
C ASN A 116 9.47 -5.53 -11.07
N ALA A 117 8.16 -5.27 -11.18
CA ALA A 117 7.62 -3.92 -11.28
C ALA A 117 7.86 -3.10 -10.00
N VAL A 118 7.78 -3.72 -8.83
CA VAL A 118 8.05 -3.09 -7.52
C VAL A 118 9.52 -2.66 -7.40
N ASP A 119 10.46 -3.43 -7.94
CA ASP A 119 11.88 -3.07 -7.93
C ASP A 119 12.19 -1.83 -8.78
N LYS A 120 11.30 -1.49 -9.71
CA LYS A 120 11.40 -0.29 -10.55
C LYS A 120 10.86 0.96 -9.87
N LEU A 121 10.23 0.83 -8.70
CA LEU A 121 9.80 2.00 -7.91
C LEU A 121 11.01 2.75 -7.35
N THR A 122 10.94 4.06 -7.43
CA THR A 122 11.89 4.98 -6.81
C THR A 122 11.37 5.44 -5.47
N ARG A 123 12.26 6.05 -4.68
CA ARG A 123 11.89 6.76 -3.46
C ARG A 123 10.77 7.77 -3.72
N LYS A 124 10.85 8.55 -4.81
CA LYS A 124 9.85 9.56 -5.18
C LYS A 124 8.46 8.96 -5.40
N ASP A 125 8.39 7.78 -6.04
CA ASP A 125 7.10 7.11 -6.25
C ASP A 125 6.44 6.72 -4.93
N LEU A 126 7.22 6.53 -3.85
CA LEU A 126 6.76 6.09 -2.52
C LEU A 126 6.43 7.26 -1.55
N GLU A 127 6.50 8.51 -2.01
CA GLU A 127 6.27 9.72 -1.20
C GLU A 127 4.79 10.21 -1.19
N PHE A 128 3.88 9.49 -1.84
CA PHE A 128 2.46 9.82 -2.10
C PHE A 128 1.54 10.04 -0.87
N GLY A 129 2.07 10.04 0.34
CA GLY A 129 1.28 10.11 1.57
C GLY A 129 1.81 11.06 2.65
N LEU A 130 3.05 11.56 2.49
CA LEU A 130 3.70 12.44 3.46
C LEU A 130 2.98 13.79 3.62
N GLU A 131 2.37 14.30 2.54
CA GLU A 131 1.80 15.67 2.54
C GLU A 131 0.30 15.74 2.89
N SER A 132 -0.43 14.63 2.77
CA SER A 132 -1.88 14.62 3.04
C SER A 132 -2.24 14.55 4.54
N GLU A 133 -1.27 14.22 5.40
CA GLU A 133 -1.47 14.00 6.84
C GLU A 133 -1.62 15.28 7.68
N LEU A 134 -1.23 16.47 7.19
CA LEU A 134 -1.61 17.72 7.89
C LEU A 134 -3.12 17.99 7.80
N ALA A 135 -3.81 17.38 6.83
CA ALA A 135 -5.24 17.55 6.59
C ALA A 135 -6.11 16.42 7.17
N TYR A 136 -5.55 15.26 7.51
CA TYR A 136 -6.31 14.19 8.17
C TYR A 136 -6.51 14.52 9.66
N ARG A 137 -7.55 15.33 9.94
CA ARG A 137 -8.20 15.32 11.25
C ARG A 137 -9.15 14.13 11.25
N PRO A 138 -8.85 13.00 11.91
CA PRO A 138 -9.94 12.12 12.30
C PRO A 138 -10.84 13.03 13.14
N GLU A 139 -12.13 13.14 12.81
CA GLU A 139 -13.09 13.67 13.77
C GLU A 139 -12.76 13.00 15.10
N ARG A 140 -12.49 13.80 16.13
CA ARG A 140 -12.15 13.30 17.47
C ARG A 140 -13.30 12.38 17.89
N THR A 141 -13.18 11.10 17.61
CA THR A 141 -13.94 10.09 18.33
C THR A 141 -13.27 10.06 19.68
N GLU A 142 -13.80 10.87 20.59
CA GLU A 142 -13.49 10.76 22.01
C GLU A 142 -13.53 9.26 22.37
N PRO A 143 -12.53 8.73 23.08
CA PRO A 143 -12.64 7.37 23.58
C PRO A 143 -13.96 7.26 24.37
N PRO A 144 -14.71 6.15 24.23
CA PRO A 144 -16.00 6.03 24.89
C PRO A 144 -15.80 6.32 26.38
N LYS A 145 -16.49 7.36 26.87
CA LYS A 145 -16.44 7.74 28.29
C LYS A 145 -16.69 6.48 29.10
N LYS A 146 -15.69 6.06 29.89
CA LYS A 146 -15.91 5.02 30.89
C LYS A 146 -17.11 5.50 31.71
N LYS A 147 -18.24 4.79 31.62
CA LYS A 147 -19.31 4.95 32.60
C LYS A 147 -18.66 4.65 33.93
N GLN A 148 -18.41 5.69 34.74
CA GLN A 148 -18.21 5.51 36.16
C GLN A 148 -19.53 4.93 36.66
N SER A 149 -19.54 3.62 36.91
CA SER A 149 -20.50 2.99 37.79
C SER A 149 -20.26 3.61 39.16
N GLY A 150 -21.13 4.56 39.54
CA GLY A 150 -21.22 5.02 40.91
C GLY A 150 -21.84 3.91 41.75
N ASP A 151 -21.14 3.54 42.81
CA ASP A 151 -21.72 2.95 44.03
C ASP A 151 -22.07 4.10 44.99
#